data_AF-A0A9Q4IHZ0-F1
#
_entry.id   AF-A0A9Q4IHZ0-F1
#
_cell.length_a   1.000
_cell.length_b   1.000
_cell.length_c   1.000
_cell.angle_alpha   90.00
_cell.angle_beta   90.00
_cell.angle_gamma   90.00
#
_symmetry.space_group_name_H-M   'P 1'
#
loop_
_entity.id
_entity.type
_entity.pdbx_description
1 polymer ?
#
loop_
_entity_poly.entity_id
_entity_poly.type
_entity_poly.pdbx_seq_one_letter_code
_entity_poly.pdbx_strand_id
1 'polypeptide(L)'
;MRAAFRNTIAAAVAAAIAVSGANVAHAADEIQLAPVRTNTATLVDSDNDGLPDIWEEQGVVLADGTEIPLPDWGADPNRPDLFLQLNWMASEYDTLGCNTSAARECAEANRTSYAPSKQSLDDLVDLFADHGIALHIDAGGHYTNIANYTDAHGGESLDYRDVYFDPSRHEAFQLIDNINALGERANIFRSGVLGDRMRAGSNATGLSLVGDNAFYIANPGGRANEEQVRNTILHEFGHTLGLRHWGAAKYVEDFAEGSPMQDGYHSVMNYNHQFNYFNYSEQPYFANTPQGRVLIPADWDSLEMASPRIGVYAESIGARADIADVAEVEEVEQPEEIVETTQPAPVEVAEEHDMVELVPAEEINDEPAAEAESQPGVVPAKSAKDEAKAQPQVEEVKPAKAEAPKQANNQVNIAAIIGGVIAALAALGIGAAFFAMR
;
A
#
# COMPACT_ATOMS: atom_id res chain seq x y z
N MET A 1 15.91 -37.66 30.71
CA MET A 1 14.98 -36.70 31.36
C MET A 1 14.12 -36.00 30.31
N ARG A 2 13.33 -36.80 29.59
CA ARG A 2 12.34 -36.43 28.58
C ARG A 2 11.13 -37.34 28.86
N ALA A 3 10.27 -36.95 29.80
CA ALA A 3 9.00 -37.63 30.12
C ALA A 3 8.31 -36.91 31.30
N ALA A 4 7.98 -35.62 31.17
CA ALA A 4 7.22 -34.93 32.23
C ALA A 4 6.57 -33.63 31.75
N PHE A 5 5.93 -33.58 30.57
CA PHE A 5 5.09 -32.42 30.20
C PHE A 5 3.93 -32.77 29.24
N ARG A 6 3.45 -34.02 29.28
CA ARG A 6 2.35 -34.51 28.42
C ARG A 6 0.99 -34.69 29.13
N ASN A 7 0.86 -34.32 30.41
CA ASN A 7 -0.29 -34.72 31.23
C ASN A 7 -1.13 -33.59 31.87
N THR A 8 -1.07 -32.33 31.41
CA THR A 8 -1.87 -31.24 32.03
C THR A 8 -2.98 -30.64 31.18
N ILE A 9 -3.19 -31.05 29.92
CA ILE A 9 -4.29 -30.49 29.09
C ILE A 9 -5.40 -31.52 28.79
N ALA A 10 -5.17 -32.81 29.06
CA ALA A 10 -6.20 -33.84 28.92
C ALA A 10 -7.22 -33.89 30.09
N ALA A 11 -6.98 -33.17 31.19
CA ALA A 11 -7.87 -33.19 32.36
C ALA A 11 -8.99 -32.13 32.30
N ALA A 12 -8.90 -31.12 31.42
CA ALA A 12 -9.89 -30.05 31.36
C ALA A 12 -11.11 -30.37 30.47
N VAL A 13 -11.00 -31.36 29.57
CA VAL A 13 -12.09 -31.70 28.62
C VAL A 13 -12.95 -32.89 29.11
N ALA A 14 -12.50 -33.66 30.10
CA ALA A 14 -13.25 -34.78 30.65
C ALA A 14 -14.29 -34.41 31.73
N ALA A 15 -14.42 -33.13 32.11
CA ALA A 15 -15.37 -32.68 33.13
C ALA A 15 -16.74 -32.19 32.57
N ALA A 16 -16.92 -32.14 31.25
CA ALA A 16 -18.16 -31.65 30.63
C ALA A 16 -19.08 -32.75 30.08
N ILE A 17 -18.69 -34.03 30.11
CA ILE A 17 -19.51 -35.15 29.62
C ILE A 17 -19.71 -36.16 30.75
N ALA A 18 -20.47 -35.75 31.77
CA ALA A 18 -20.96 -36.66 32.81
C ALA A 18 -22.37 -36.25 33.30
N VAL A 19 -23.21 -35.71 32.41
CA VAL A 19 -24.66 -35.50 32.66
C VAL A 19 -25.48 -36.03 31.49
N SER A 20 -25.36 -37.34 31.23
CA SER A 20 -26.40 -38.14 30.58
C SER A 20 -25.94 -39.59 30.60
N GLY A 21 -26.44 -40.37 31.55
CA GLY A 21 -26.07 -41.77 31.72
C GLY A 21 -26.56 -42.67 30.59
N ALA A 22 -25.71 -42.92 29.60
CA ALA A 22 -25.86 -44.02 28.65
C ALA A 22 -24.52 -44.75 28.48
N ASN A 23 -24.43 -45.98 29.03
CA ASN A 23 -23.53 -47.02 28.51
C ASN A 23 -24.26 -47.64 27.28
N VAL A 24 -23.66 -48.14 26.21
CA VAL A 24 -22.51 -49.04 26.09
C VAL A 24 -22.01 -49.06 24.62
N ALA A 25 -20.72 -49.38 24.46
CA ALA A 25 -20.12 -50.22 23.41
C ALA A 25 -19.87 -49.67 21.98
N HIS A 26 -18.57 -49.44 21.74
CA HIS A 26 -17.81 -49.73 20.52
C HIS A 26 -18.23 -49.06 19.20
N ALA A 27 -17.94 -47.77 19.08
CA ALA A 27 -17.42 -47.20 17.84
C ALA A 27 -15.88 -47.19 17.96
N ALA A 28 -15.21 -48.11 17.26
CA ALA A 28 -13.80 -48.01 16.95
C ALA A 28 -13.70 -47.65 15.47
N ASP A 29 -14.03 -46.41 15.15
CA ASP A 29 -13.40 -45.70 14.05
C ASP A 29 -12.62 -44.58 14.72
N GLU A 30 -11.29 -44.61 14.57
CA GLU A 30 -10.45 -43.46 14.87
C GLU A 30 -10.93 -42.33 13.97
N ILE A 31 -11.71 -41.40 14.54
CA ILE A 31 -11.82 -40.07 13.94
C ILE A 31 -10.40 -39.49 14.01
N GLN A 32 -9.70 -39.49 12.88
CA GLN A 32 -8.61 -38.56 12.66
C GLN A 32 -9.23 -37.17 12.76
N LEU A 33 -9.17 -36.60 13.96
CA LEU A 33 -9.28 -35.17 14.14
C LEU A 33 -8.18 -34.58 13.26
N ALA A 34 -8.58 -33.83 12.24
CA ALA A 34 -7.66 -33.06 11.41
C ALA A 34 -6.65 -32.36 12.32
N PRO A 35 -5.35 -32.37 11.97
CA PRO A 35 -4.33 -31.73 12.79
C PRO A 35 -4.76 -30.30 13.08
N VAL A 36 -4.53 -29.88 14.32
CA VAL A 36 -4.72 -28.49 14.73
C VAL A 36 -3.94 -27.61 13.75
N ARG A 37 -4.69 -26.86 12.94
CA ARG A 37 -4.21 -25.88 11.98
C ARG A 37 -3.18 -24.98 12.66
N THR A 38 -1.94 -24.99 12.18
CA THR A 38 -0.86 -24.14 12.69
C THR A 38 -1.27 -22.68 12.53
N ASN A 39 -1.59 -22.05 13.66
CA ASN A 39 -1.94 -20.64 13.74
C ASN A 39 -0.64 -19.84 13.57
N THR A 40 -0.43 -19.24 12.40
CA THR A 40 0.79 -18.48 12.09
C THR A 40 0.87 -17.16 12.87
N ALA A 41 -0.17 -16.77 13.61
CA ALA A 41 -0.15 -15.68 14.60
C ALA A 41 0.89 -15.83 15.74
N THR A 42 1.69 -16.90 15.75
CA THR A 42 2.79 -17.12 16.70
C THR A 42 4.17 -17.13 16.04
N LEU A 43 4.22 -16.99 14.71
CA LEU A 43 5.47 -16.85 13.98
C LEU A 43 6.00 -15.43 14.15
N VAL A 44 7.31 -15.29 14.00
CA VAL A 44 7.97 -13.98 14.00
C VAL A 44 7.65 -13.29 12.69
N ASP A 45 7.37 -12.00 12.79
CA ASP A 45 7.18 -11.02 11.72
C ASP A 45 8.01 -9.81 12.19
N SER A 46 9.22 -9.70 11.63
CA SER A 46 10.29 -8.82 12.10
C SER A 46 10.13 -7.38 11.64
N ASP A 47 9.44 -7.14 10.52
CA ASP A 47 9.22 -5.80 9.95
C ASP A 47 7.78 -5.29 10.05
N ASN A 48 6.88 -6.13 10.58
CA ASN A 48 5.49 -5.84 10.91
C ASN A 48 4.58 -5.54 9.71
N ASP A 49 4.84 -6.16 8.57
CA ASP A 49 3.96 -6.11 7.39
C ASP A 49 2.81 -7.14 7.43
N GLY A 50 2.85 -8.08 8.39
CA GLY A 50 1.88 -9.14 8.60
C GLY A 50 2.22 -10.48 7.96
N LEU A 51 3.26 -10.56 7.14
CA LEU A 51 3.82 -11.80 6.62
C LEU A 51 4.85 -12.35 7.64
N PRO A 52 4.80 -13.64 7.97
CA PRO A 52 5.83 -14.21 8.83
C PRO A 52 7.18 -14.34 8.13
N ASP A 53 8.29 -14.06 8.83
CA ASP A 53 9.66 -14.15 8.31
C ASP A 53 9.90 -15.47 7.54
N ILE A 54 9.42 -16.59 8.09
CA ILE A 54 9.63 -17.90 7.48
C ILE A 54 8.92 -18.08 6.14
N TRP A 55 7.83 -17.35 5.89
CA TRP A 55 7.13 -17.33 4.60
C TRP A 55 7.94 -16.53 3.58
N GLU A 56 8.53 -15.42 3.99
CA GLU A 56 9.37 -14.56 3.15
C GLU A 56 10.79 -15.11 2.96
N GLU A 57 11.22 -16.08 3.77
CA GLU A 57 12.45 -16.84 3.56
C GLU A 57 12.24 -18.10 2.71
N GLN A 58 11.11 -18.79 2.88
CA GLN A 58 10.94 -20.17 2.37
C GLN A 58 9.75 -20.35 1.43
N GLY A 59 8.91 -19.33 1.26
CA GLY A 59 7.63 -19.44 0.58
C GLY A 59 6.62 -20.22 1.42
N VAL A 60 5.37 -20.22 0.96
CA VAL A 60 4.25 -20.80 1.70
C VAL A 60 3.32 -21.57 0.77
N VAL A 61 2.74 -22.65 1.27
CA VAL A 61 1.64 -23.35 0.63
C VAL A 61 0.35 -23.00 1.37
N LEU A 62 -0.62 -22.44 0.65
CA LEU A 62 -1.91 -22.02 1.17
C LEU A 62 -2.87 -23.21 1.40
N ALA A 63 -4.03 -22.96 2.03
CA ALA A 63 -4.96 -24.02 2.42
C ALA A 63 -5.53 -24.83 1.25
N ASP A 64 -5.60 -24.23 0.07
CA ASP A 64 -6.07 -24.86 -1.16
C ASP A 64 -4.95 -25.57 -1.96
N GLY A 65 -3.73 -25.56 -1.43
CA GLY A 65 -2.54 -26.13 -2.07
C GLY A 65 -1.81 -25.16 -2.99
N THR A 66 -2.25 -23.90 -3.11
CA THR A 66 -1.54 -22.89 -3.90
C THR A 66 -0.16 -22.61 -3.30
N GLU A 67 0.88 -22.76 -4.11
CA GLU A 67 2.26 -22.43 -3.73
C GLU A 67 2.53 -20.95 -4.00
N ILE A 68 3.01 -20.24 -2.99
CA ILE A 68 3.33 -18.80 -3.03
C ILE A 68 4.82 -18.64 -2.73
N PRO A 69 5.67 -18.50 -3.76
CA PRO A 69 7.10 -18.36 -3.59
C PRO A 69 7.49 -16.91 -3.31
N LEU A 70 7.01 -16.36 -2.19
CA LEU A 70 7.32 -15.00 -1.72
C LEU A 70 8.80 -14.59 -1.85
N PRO A 71 9.78 -15.45 -1.53
CA PRO A 71 11.19 -15.03 -1.57
C PRO A 71 11.66 -14.82 -3.01
N ASP A 72 11.12 -15.58 -3.96
CA ASP A 72 11.40 -15.42 -5.38
C ASP A 72 10.60 -14.27 -6.00
N TRP A 73 9.51 -13.83 -5.33
CA TRP A 73 8.77 -12.62 -5.65
C TRP A 73 9.46 -11.35 -5.14
N GLY A 74 10.49 -11.50 -4.29
CA GLY A 74 11.29 -10.40 -3.76
C GLY A 74 10.87 -9.94 -2.36
N ALA A 75 10.13 -10.76 -1.62
CA ALA A 75 9.86 -10.50 -0.21
C ALA A 75 11.13 -10.61 0.64
N ASP A 76 11.25 -9.79 1.69
CA ASP A 76 12.40 -9.70 2.58
C ASP A 76 11.94 -9.49 4.03
N PRO A 77 12.21 -10.45 4.94
CA PRO A 77 11.80 -10.38 6.37
C PRO A 77 12.25 -9.14 7.16
N ASN A 78 13.09 -8.27 6.59
CA ASN A 78 13.61 -7.07 7.24
C ASN A 78 13.16 -5.78 6.53
N ARG A 79 12.25 -5.88 5.57
CA ARG A 79 11.77 -4.78 4.75
C ARG A 79 10.29 -5.03 4.42
N PRO A 80 9.37 -4.19 4.93
CA PRO A 80 7.94 -4.45 4.77
C PRO A 80 7.53 -4.66 3.32
N ASP A 81 6.75 -5.72 3.06
CA ASP A 81 6.23 -6.08 1.76
C ASP A 81 4.70 -5.92 1.69
N LEU A 82 4.24 -5.20 0.66
CA LEU A 82 2.82 -5.00 0.40
C LEU A 82 2.46 -5.58 -0.96
N PHE A 83 1.64 -6.62 -0.99
CA PHE A 83 1.12 -7.19 -2.23
C PHE A 83 -0.26 -6.62 -2.57
N LEU A 84 -0.40 -6.08 -3.78
CA LEU A 84 -1.61 -5.45 -4.29
C LEU A 84 -1.99 -6.09 -5.62
N GLN A 85 -3.20 -6.67 -5.69
CA GLN A 85 -3.82 -7.03 -6.96
C GLN A 85 -4.78 -5.91 -7.39
N LEU A 86 -4.50 -5.30 -8.53
CA LEU A 86 -5.38 -4.32 -9.17
C LEU A 86 -6.19 -4.97 -10.27
N ASN A 87 -7.50 -4.76 -10.20
CA ASN A 87 -8.47 -5.19 -11.19
C ASN A 87 -9.24 -3.98 -11.72
N TRP A 88 -9.80 -4.06 -12.92
CA TRP A 88 -10.70 -3.03 -13.43
C TRP A 88 -11.78 -3.56 -14.35
N MET A 89 -12.80 -2.74 -14.53
CA MET A 89 -13.87 -2.98 -15.50
C MET A 89 -13.36 -2.85 -16.93
N ALA A 90 -13.78 -3.77 -17.80
CA ALA A 90 -13.78 -3.55 -19.23
C ALA A 90 -14.62 -2.32 -19.60
N SER A 91 -14.41 -1.80 -20.81
CA SER A 91 -15.30 -0.76 -21.32
C SER A 91 -16.71 -1.32 -21.57
N GLU A 92 -17.74 -0.47 -21.53
CA GLU A 92 -19.10 -0.88 -21.92
C GLU A 92 -19.11 -1.44 -23.34
N TYR A 93 -18.32 -0.81 -24.22
CA TYR A 93 -18.18 -1.22 -25.61
C TYR A 93 -17.60 -2.64 -25.74
N ASP A 94 -16.59 -2.99 -24.95
CA ASP A 94 -15.99 -4.33 -24.97
C ASP A 94 -16.91 -5.37 -24.30
N THR A 95 -17.55 -5.00 -23.20
CA THR A 95 -18.55 -5.83 -22.51
C THR A 95 -19.72 -6.21 -23.43
N LEU A 96 -20.16 -5.29 -24.29
CA LEU A 96 -21.20 -5.53 -25.28
C LEU A 96 -20.73 -6.34 -26.51
N GLY A 97 -19.43 -6.67 -26.62
CA GLY A 97 -18.88 -7.39 -27.77
C GLY A 97 -18.95 -6.60 -29.07
N CYS A 98 -18.84 -5.26 -28.99
CA CYS A 98 -19.02 -4.38 -30.15
C CYS A 98 -17.92 -4.51 -31.22
N ASN A 99 -16.78 -5.11 -30.88
CA ASN A 99 -15.73 -5.44 -31.84
C ASN A 99 -16.13 -6.59 -32.79
N THR A 100 -17.08 -7.44 -32.39
CA THR A 100 -17.47 -8.64 -33.15
C THR A 100 -18.93 -8.62 -33.57
N SER A 101 -19.75 -7.70 -33.04
CA SER A 101 -21.16 -7.56 -33.38
C SER A 101 -21.57 -6.09 -33.56
N ALA A 102 -22.39 -5.82 -34.58
CA ALA A 102 -22.93 -4.48 -34.84
C ALA A 102 -24.22 -4.24 -34.04
N ALA A 103 -24.15 -4.38 -32.71
CA ALA A 103 -25.28 -4.05 -31.85
C ALA A 103 -25.56 -2.54 -31.90
N ARG A 104 -26.83 -2.15 -31.89
CA ARG A 104 -27.24 -0.73 -31.99
C ARG A 104 -26.72 0.07 -30.79
N GLU A 105 -26.64 -0.59 -29.65
CA GLU A 105 -26.16 -0.10 -28.36
C GLU A 105 -24.68 0.35 -28.43
N CYS A 106 -23.87 -0.23 -29.33
CA CYS A 106 -22.45 0.10 -29.51
C CYS A 106 -22.19 1.54 -29.97
N ALA A 107 -23.17 2.21 -30.56
CA ALA A 107 -23.03 3.59 -31.01
C ALA A 107 -22.82 4.54 -29.83
N GLU A 108 -23.51 4.29 -28.72
CA GLU A 108 -23.52 5.14 -27.53
C GLU A 108 -22.70 4.57 -26.36
N ALA A 109 -22.23 3.32 -26.49
CA ALA A 109 -21.46 2.64 -25.46
C ALA A 109 -20.17 3.38 -25.07
N ASN A 110 -19.93 3.44 -23.75
CA ASN A 110 -18.72 3.98 -23.16
C ASN A 110 -17.48 3.16 -23.58
N ARG A 111 -16.46 3.86 -24.08
CA ARG A 111 -15.17 3.29 -24.54
C ARG A 111 -14.02 3.60 -23.59
N THR A 112 -14.32 4.10 -22.40
CA THR A 112 -13.33 4.42 -21.37
C THR A 112 -12.57 3.15 -21.00
N SER A 113 -11.24 3.25 -20.97
CA SER A 113 -10.41 2.28 -20.28
C SER A 113 -10.27 2.71 -18.83
N TYR A 114 -10.50 1.76 -17.92
CA TYR A 114 -10.32 1.96 -16.47
C TYR A 114 -8.94 1.51 -15.99
N ALA A 115 -8.07 1.06 -16.90
CA ALA A 115 -6.71 0.67 -16.58
C ALA A 115 -5.92 1.90 -16.08
N PRO A 116 -5.20 1.81 -14.94
CA PRO A 116 -4.24 2.83 -14.55
C PRO A 116 -3.07 2.86 -15.55
N SER A 117 -2.44 4.02 -15.74
CA SER A 117 -1.24 4.09 -16.58
C SER A 117 -0.07 3.37 -15.90
N LYS A 118 0.83 2.77 -16.69
CA LYS A 118 1.99 2.04 -16.14
C LYS A 118 2.90 2.97 -15.35
N GLN A 119 3.10 4.19 -15.85
CA GLN A 119 3.86 5.22 -15.13
C GLN A 119 3.26 5.52 -13.76
N SER A 120 1.94 5.62 -13.65
CA SER A 120 1.29 5.82 -12.35
C SER A 120 1.51 4.65 -11.38
N LEU A 121 1.66 3.43 -11.88
CA LEU A 121 2.00 2.27 -11.05
C LEU A 121 3.47 2.27 -10.65
N ASP A 122 4.38 2.60 -11.57
CA ASP A 122 5.80 2.79 -11.26
C ASP A 122 6.00 3.89 -10.21
N ASP A 123 5.32 5.04 -10.34
CA ASP A 123 5.38 6.14 -9.37
C ASP A 123 4.93 5.70 -7.97
N LEU A 124 3.94 4.79 -7.87
CA LEU A 124 3.50 4.22 -6.59
C LEU A 124 4.58 3.29 -6.02
N VAL A 125 5.15 2.42 -6.84
CA VAL A 125 6.23 1.51 -6.42
C VAL A 125 7.43 2.31 -5.91
N ASP A 126 7.86 3.34 -6.65
CA ASP A 126 8.98 4.22 -6.29
C ASP A 126 8.69 4.97 -4.99
N LEU A 127 7.48 5.51 -4.82
CA LEU A 127 7.08 6.20 -3.59
C LEU A 127 7.24 5.29 -2.37
N PHE A 128 6.70 4.07 -2.40
CA PHE A 128 6.84 3.15 -1.26
C PHE A 128 8.31 2.74 -1.05
N ALA A 129 9.06 2.51 -2.14
CA ALA A 129 10.47 2.15 -2.06
C ALA A 129 11.33 3.24 -1.41
N ASP A 130 11.04 4.52 -1.68
CA ASP A 130 11.68 5.68 -1.05
C ASP A 130 11.43 5.74 0.47
N HIS A 131 10.35 5.10 0.94
CA HIS A 131 10.00 4.95 2.35
C HIS A 131 10.41 3.58 2.94
N GLY A 132 11.24 2.81 2.22
CA GLY A 132 11.76 1.54 2.70
C GLY A 132 10.74 0.40 2.70
N ILE A 133 9.63 0.53 1.95
CA ILE A 133 8.58 -0.48 1.82
C ILE A 133 8.60 -1.00 0.38
N ALA A 134 8.52 -2.31 0.18
CA ALA A 134 8.37 -2.90 -1.14
C ALA A 134 6.88 -3.05 -1.50
N LEU A 135 6.43 -2.31 -2.51
CA LEU A 135 5.08 -2.48 -3.06
C LEU A 135 5.12 -3.39 -4.29
N HIS A 136 4.46 -4.54 -4.19
CA HIS A 136 4.36 -5.58 -5.21
C HIS A 136 2.98 -5.54 -5.87
N ILE A 137 2.91 -5.20 -7.16
CA ILE A 137 1.66 -5.00 -7.88
C ILE A 137 1.44 -6.10 -8.92
N ASP A 138 0.30 -6.78 -8.82
CA ASP A 138 -0.28 -7.62 -9.87
C ASP A 138 -1.44 -6.86 -10.53
N ALA A 139 -1.21 -6.37 -11.75
CA ALA A 139 -2.25 -5.78 -12.60
C ALA A 139 -2.43 -6.60 -13.89
N GLY A 140 -2.25 -7.92 -13.80
CA GLY A 140 -2.39 -8.82 -14.94
C GLY A 140 -1.31 -8.62 -16.00
N GLY A 141 -1.62 -8.99 -17.24
CA GLY A 141 -0.72 -8.78 -18.39
C GLY A 141 -0.45 -7.30 -18.74
N HIS A 142 -1.12 -6.36 -18.07
CA HIS A 142 -0.89 -4.93 -18.26
C HIS A 142 0.37 -4.44 -17.55
N TYR A 143 0.55 -4.84 -16.29
CA TYR A 143 1.66 -4.40 -15.45
C TYR A 143 1.88 -5.38 -14.31
N THR A 144 3.16 -5.68 -14.03
CA THR A 144 3.58 -6.24 -12.75
C THR A 144 5.04 -5.88 -12.51
N ASN A 145 5.39 -5.61 -11.26
CA ASN A 145 6.77 -5.49 -10.80
C ASN A 145 7.19 -6.67 -9.90
N ILE A 146 6.35 -7.70 -9.77
CA ILE A 146 6.62 -8.89 -8.96
C ILE A 146 7.60 -9.77 -9.72
N ALA A 147 8.75 -10.05 -9.11
CA ALA A 147 9.77 -10.91 -9.73
C ALA A 147 9.28 -12.35 -9.86
N ASN A 148 9.69 -13.05 -10.93
CA ASN A 148 9.37 -14.47 -11.16
C ASN A 148 7.86 -14.79 -11.07
N TYR A 149 7.01 -13.83 -11.41
CA TYR A 149 5.57 -13.96 -11.33
C TYR A 149 4.97 -14.35 -12.68
N THR A 150 4.62 -15.62 -12.83
CA THR A 150 4.20 -16.20 -14.12
C THR A 150 2.69 -16.19 -14.33
N ASP A 151 1.91 -16.33 -13.26
CA ASP A 151 0.46 -16.41 -13.29
C ASP A 151 -0.14 -15.13 -12.70
N ALA A 152 -0.32 -14.13 -13.56
CA ALA A 152 -0.93 -12.86 -13.16
C ALA A 152 -2.46 -12.98 -13.08
N HIS A 153 -3.06 -12.44 -12.01
CA HIS A 153 -4.50 -12.56 -11.74
C HIS A 153 -5.23 -11.21 -11.74
N GLY A 154 -4.50 -10.09 -11.70
CA GLY A 154 -5.06 -8.75 -11.86
C GLY A 154 -5.47 -8.44 -13.31
N GLY A 155 -5.82 -7.18 -13.56
CA GLY A 155 -6.08 -6.68 -14.90
C GLY A 155 -7.54 -6.33 -15.19
N GLU A 156 -7.90 -6.35 -16.47
CA GLU A 156 -9.28 -6.18 -16.93
C GLU A 156 -10.08 -7.48 -16.66
N SER A 157 -10.60 -7.61 -15.45
CA SER A 157 -11.23 -8.86 -14.98
C SER A 157 -12.71 -8.72 -14.64
N LEU A 158 -13.29 -7.51 -14.75
CA LEU A 158 -14.69 -7.25 -14.47
C LEU A 158 -15.44 -6.78 -15.73
N ASP A 159 -16.69 -7.21 -15.88
CA ASP A 159 -17.61 -6.62 -16.85
C ASP A 159 -17.96 -5.18 -16.46
N TYR A 160 -18.22 -4.33 -17.46
CA TYR A 160 -18.65 -2.95 -17.23
C TYR A 160 -19.97 -2.87 -16.45
N ARG A 161 -19.98 -1.96 -15.46
CA ARG A 161 -21.19 -1.51 -14.77
C ARG A 161 -21.13 0.00 -14.59
N ASP A 162 -22.21 0.70 -14.92
CA ASP A 162 -22.31 2.15 -14.71
C ASP A 162 -22.31 2.52 -13.22
N VAL A 163 -22.90 1.65 -12.40
CA VAL A 163 -22.87 1.71 -10.93
C VAL A 163 -22.33 0.39 -10.39
N TYR A 164 -21.18 0.47 -9.73
CA TYR A 164 -20.52 -0.69 -9.14
C TYR A 164 -21.29 -1.23 -7.94
N PHE A 165 -21.58 -0.38 -6.94
CA PHE A 165 -22.20 -0.84 -5.71
C PHE A 165 -23.70 -1.03 -5.85
N ASP A 166 -24.15 -2.27 -5.60
CA ASP A 166 -25.56 -2.61 -5.46
C ASP A 166 -26.23 -1.78 -4.34
N PRO A 167 -27.25 -0.94 -4.65
CA PRO A 167 -27.92 -0.10 -3.67
C PRO A 167 -28.75 -0.87 -2.64
N SER A 168 -28.98 -2.17 -2.84
CA SER A 168 -29.70 -3.04 -1.90
C SER A 168 -28.81 -3.58 -0.77
N ARG A 169 -27.49 -3.37 -0.85
CA ARG A 169 -26.50 -3.90 0.08
C ARG A 169 -25.50 -2.82 0.50
N HIS A 170 -25.04 -2.89 1.74
CA HIS A 170 -23.98 -2.01 2.23
C HIS A 170 -22.68 -2.21 1.43
N GLU A 171 -22.00 -1.14 1.00
CA GLU A 171 -20.84 -1.25 0.09
C GLU A 171 -19.70 -2.08 0.66
N ALA A 172 -19.47 -2.00 1.96
CA ALA A 172 -18.44 -2.79 2.65
C ALA A 172 -18.56 -4.30 2.34
N PHE A 173 -19.77 -4.85 2.17
CA PHE A 173 -19.92 -6.26 1.79
C PHE A 173 -19.47 -6.56 0.37
N GLN A 174 -19.61 -5.60 -0.56
CA GLN A 174 -19.07 -5.75 -1.92
C GLN A 174 -17.54 -5.65 -1.94
N LEU A 175 -16.95 -4.79 -1.11
CA LEU A 175 -15.50 -4.78 -0.94
C LEU A 175 -14.98 -6.09 -0.33
N ILE A 176 -15.72 -6.67 0.64
CA ILE A 176 -15.41 -8.00 1.17
C ILE A 176 -15.56 -9.09 0.09
N ASP A 177 -16.53 -8.98 -0.83
CA ASP A 177 -16.62 -9.90 -1.97
C ASP A 177 -15.35 -9.85 -2.85
N ASN A 178 -14.74 -8.68 -3.04
CA ASN A 178 -13.48 -8.56 -3.78
C ASN A 178 -12.31 -9.25 -3.06
N ILE A 179 -12.27 -9.20 -1.74
CA ILE A 179 -11.30 -9.97 -0.93
C ILE A 179 -11.56 -11.47 -1.14
N ASN A 180 -12.82 -11.89 -1.00
CA ASN A 180 -13.19 -13.30 -1.15
C ASN A 180 -12.90 -13.83 -2.57
N ALA A 181 -12.97 -12.98 -3.59
CA ALA A 181 -12.65 -13.34 -4.97
C ALA A 181 -11.16 -13.66 -5.18
N LEU A 182 -10.25 -13.22 -4.28
CA LEU A 182 -8.86 -13.64 -4.28
C LEU A 182 -8.69 -15.11 -3.81
N GLY A 183 -9.70 -15.70 -3.18
CA GLY A 183 -9.58 -17.01 -2.56
C GLY A 183 -8.53 -17.01 -1.44
N GLU A 184 -7.73 -18.06 -1.35
CA GLU A 184 -6.67 -18.15 -0.34
C GLU A 184 -5.56 -17.11 -0.55
N ARG A 185 -5.40 -16.54 -1.76
CA ARG A 185 -4.44 -15.44 -2.01
C ARG A 185 -4.79 -14.16 -1.24
N ALA A 186 -6.00 -14.02 -0.69
CA ALA A 186 -6.34 -12.95 0.24
C ALA A 186 -5.46 -12.93 1.51
N ASN A 187 -4.74 -14.02 1.76
CA ASN A 187 -3.74 -14.16 2.82
C ASN A 187 -2.42 -13.43 2.53
N ILE A 188 -2.25 -12.93 1.31
CA ILE A 188 -1.06 -12.25 0.81
C ILE A 188 -1.43 -10.90 0.17
N PHE A 189 -2.46 -10.90 -0.69
CA PHE A 189 -2.81 -9.75 -1.52
C PHE A 189 -3.92 -8.89 -0.91
N ARG A 190 -3.78 -7.57 -1.09
CA ARG A 190 -4.85 -6.58 -1.04
C ARG A 190 -5.52 -6.46 -2.41
N SER A 191 -6.82 -6.18 -2.44
CA SER A 191 -7.63 -6.08 -3.65
C SER A 191 -8.02 -4.62 -3.94
N GLY A 192 -7.56 -4.09 -5.08
CA GLY A 192 -8.06 -2.83 -5.63
C GLY A 192 -8.90 -3.07 -6.86
N VAL A 193 -10.02 -2.36 -7.00
CA VAL A 193 -10.89 -2.41 -8.19
C VAL A 193 -11.10 -1.01 -8.74
N LEU A 194 -10.91 -0.80 -10.05
CA LEU A 194 -11.23 0.46 -10.73
C LEU A 194 -12.43 0.30 -11.66
N GLY A 195 -13.28 1.32 -11.72
CA GLY A 195 -14.44 1.31 -12.62
C GLY A 195 -15.12 2.68 -12.75
N ASP A 196 -16.38 2.67 -13.21
CA ASP A 196 -17.21 3.87 -13.32
C ASP A 196 -17.71 4.30 -11.92
N ARG A 197 -18.95 4.77 -11.78
CA ARG A 197 -19.45 5.33 -10.53
C ARG A 197 -19.59 4.27 -9.44
N MET A 198 -19.35 4.72 -8.22
CA MET A 198 -19.73 3.98 -7.02
C MET A 198 -21.25 3.87 -6.87
N ARG A 199 -21.97 4.97 -7.11
CA ARG A 199 -23.42 5.10 -6.86
C ARG A 199 -24.06 5.99 -7.92
N ALA A 200 -25.35 5.78 -8.17
CA ALA A 200 -26.12 6.63 -9.07
C ALA A 200 -26.03 8.10 -8.64
N GLY A 201 -25.62 8.99 -9.57
CA GLY A 201 -25.50 10.43 -9.32
C GLY A 201 -24.31 10.86 -8.45
N SER A 202 -23.48 9.93 -7.96
CA SER A 202 -22.28 10.26 -7.19
C SER A 202 -21.11 10.63 -8.10
N ASN A 203 -20.28 11.58 -7.64
CA ASN A 203 -18.96 11.90 -8.19
C ASN A 203 -17.83 11.59 -7.18
N ALA A 204 -18.11 10.79 -6.14
CA ALA A 204 -17.07 10.29 -5.24
C ALA A 204 -16.04 9.48 -6.04
N THR A 205 -14.78 9.61 -5.66
CA THR A 205 -13.65 9.03 -6.40
C THR A 205 -13.21 7.68 -5.89
N GLY A 206 -13.64 7.26 -4.70
CA GLY A 206 -13.30 5.94 -4.18
C GLY A 206 -13.97 5.62 -2.85
N LEU A 207 -13.76 4.36 -2.44
CA LEU A 207 -14.16 3.83 -1.15
C LEU A 207 -13.24 2.68 -0.76
N SER A 208 -12.83 2.66 0.50
CA SER A 208 -11.94 1.65 1.04
C SER A 208 -12.40 1.14 2.40
N LEU A 209 -11.99 -0.09 2.74
CA LEU A 209 -12.07 -0.60 4.09
C LEU A 209 -10.84 -0.13 4.88
N VAL A 210 -11.07 0.61 5.96
CA VAL A 210 -9.97 1.12 6.78
C VAL A 210 -9.33 -0.01 7.58
N GLY A 211 -8.02 -0.24 7.39
CA GLY A 211 -7.25 -1.30 8.05
C GLY A 211 -7.62 -2.73 7.61
N ASP A 212 -8.24 -2.87 6.43
CA ASP A 212 -8.56 -4.16 5.82
C ASP A 212 -8.17 -4.13 4.33
N ASN A 213 -8.33 -5.24 3.61
CA ASN A 213 -7.57 -5.51 2.39
C ASN A 213 -8.29 -5.12 1.07
N ALA A 214 -9.26 -4.22 1.07
CA ALA A 214 -9.96 -3.87 -0.18
C ALA A 214 -10.40 -2.43 -0.34
N PHE A 215 -10.30 -1.96 -1.59
CA PHE A 215 -10.78 -0.66 -2.01
C PHE A 215 -11.32 -0.64 -3.45
N TYR A 216 -12.05 0.42 -3.76
CA TYR A 216 -12.61 0.72 -5.08
C TYR A 216 -12.29 2.16 -5.50
N ILE A 217 -11.95 2.34 -6.77
CA ILE A 217 -11.71 3.63 -7.42
C ILE A 217 -12.82 3.89 -8.44
N ALA A 218 -13.50 5.02 -8.31
CA ALA A 218 -14.46 5.52 -9.27
C ALA A 218 -13.82 6.56 -10.20
N ASN A 219 -13.94 6.33 -11.50
CA ASN A 219 -13.63 7.30 -12.54
C ASN A 219 -14.83 7.51 -13.47
N PRO A 220 -15.90 8.21 -13.04
CA PRO A 220 -17.14 8.29 -13.78
C PRO A 220 -16.97 8.76 -15.24
N GLY A 221 -17.20 7.85 -16.19
CA GLY A 221 -17.00 8.11 -17.63
C GLY A 221 -15.58 8.52 -18.03
N GLY A 222 -14.55 8.08 -17.29
CA GLY A 222 -13.14 8.27 -17.69
C GLY A 222 -12.65 9.71 -17.63
N ARG A 223 -13.20 10.53 -16.74
CA ARG A 223 -12.96 11.98 -16.70
C ARG A 223 -11.72 12.38 -15.89
N ALA A 224 -11.30 11.53 -14.95
CA ALA A 224 -10.10 11.76 -14.18
C ALA A 224 -8.86 11.59 -15.07
N ASN A 225 -7.89 12.48 -14.93
CA ASN A 225 -6.59 12.31 -15.57
C ASN A 225 -5.74 11.27 -14.83
N GLU A 226 -4.60 10.90 -15.40
CA GLU A 226 -3.73 9.85 -14.85
C GLU A 226 -3.21 10.17 -13.43
N GLU A 227 -2.87 11.44 -13.15
CA GLU A 227 -2.42 11.89 -11.82
C GLU A 227 -3.55 11.79 -10.79
N GLN A 228 -4.78 12.15 -11.17
CA GLN A 228 -5.94 12.03 -10.31
C GLN A 228 -6.25 10.57 -10.00
N VAL A 229 -6.16 9.67 -10.98
CA VAL A 229 -6.32 8.23 -10.76
C VAL A 229 -5.20 7.72 -9.85
N ARG A 230 -3.93 8.04 -10.12
CA ARG A 230 -2.77 7.66 -9.30
C ARG A 230 -2.94 8.07 -7.85
N ASN A 231 -3.27 9.34 -7.62
CA ASN A 231 -3.44 9.84 -6.28
C ASN A 231 -4.68 9.25 -5.59
N THR A 232 -5.74 8.91 -6.34
CA THR A 232 -6.89 8.22 -5.75
C THR A 232 -6.55 6.78 -5.38
N ILE A 233 -5.73 6.08 -6.18
CA ILE A 233 -5.19 4.77 -5.79
C ILE A 233 -4.40 4.90 -4.49
N LEU A 234 -3.49 5.88 -4.39
CA LEU A 234 -2.71 6.12 -3.17
C LEU A 234 -3.61 6.44 -1.96
N HIS A 235 -4.64 7.28 -2.16
CA HIS A 235 -5.61 7.64 -1.12
C HIS A 235 -6.37 6.41 -0.59
N GLU A 236 -6.99 5.65 -1.49
CA GLU A 236 -7.79 4.49 -1.09
C GLU A 236 -6.95 3.33 -0.57
N PHE A 237 -5.73 3.17 -1.08
CA PHE A 237 -4.75 2.23 -0.54
C PHE A 237 -4.31 2.64 0.86
N GLY A 238 -4.13 3.94 1.12
CA GLY A 238 -3.79 4.46 2.45
C GLY A 238 -4.84 4.12 3.51
N HIS A 239 -6.13 4.08 3.14
CA HIS A 239 -7.16 3.56 4.01
C HIS A 239 -6.94 2.09 4.39
N THR A 240 -6.54 1.23 3.45
CA THR A 240 -6.20 -0.18 3.76
C THR A 240 -5.03 -0.31 4.72
N LEU A 241 -4.20 0.73 4.82
CA LEU A 241 -3.05 0.86 5.73
C LEU A 241 -3.40 1.64 7.02
N GLY A 242 -4.68 1.73 7.37
CA GLY A 242 -5.15 2.32 8.63
C GLY A 242 -5.26 3.85 8.64
N LEU A 243 -5.06 4.54 7.52
CA LEU A 243 -5.21 5.99 7.45
C LEU A 243 -6.68 6.42 7.32
N ARG A 244 -7.01 7.58 7.87
CA ARG A 244 -8.27 8.31 7.65
C ARG A 244 -7.95 9.69 7.09
N HIS A 245 -8.97 10.48 6.75
CA HIS A 245 -8.81 11.80 6.12
C HIS A 245 -8.11 12.87 7.00
N TRP A 246 -7.71 12.52 8.22
CA TRP A 246 -7.02 13.39 9.17
C TRP A 246 -5.74 12.76 9.73
N GLY A 247 -5.32 11.59 9.27
CA GLY A 247 -4.19 10.83 9.81
C GLY A 247 -4.59 9.41 10.19
N ALA A 248 -3.67 8.67 10.82
CA ALA A 248 -3.91 7.29 11.22
C ALA A 248 -5.09 7.14 12.20
N ALA A 249 -5.93 6.12 11.96
CA ALA A 249 -7.24 5.95 12.58
C ALA A 249 -7.21 6.04 14.10
N LYS A 250 -6.22 5.42 14.75
CA LYS A 250 -6.04 5.40 16.20
C LYS A 250 -5.86 6.76 16.86
N TYR A 251 -5.47 7.80 16.10
CA TYR A 251 -5.28 9.16 16.62
C TYR A 251 -6.45 10.10 16.31
N VAL A 252 -7.36 9.69 15.42
CA VAL A 252 -8.41 10.56 14.88
C VAL A 252 -9.82 9.97 15.08
N GLU A 253 -9.99 9.08 16.05
CA GLU A 253 -11.30 8.46 16.37
C GLU A 253 -12.39 9.49 16.70
N ASP A 254 -11.99 10.64 17.26
CA ASP A 254 -12.89 11.73 17.62
C ASP A 254 -13.36 12.58 16.42
N PHE A 255 -12.76 12.41 15.24
CA PHE A 255 -13.19 13.10 14.03
C PHE A 255 -14.41 12.41 13.44
N ALA A 256 -15.55 13.12 13.49
CA ALA A 256 -16.75 12.69 12.78
C ALA A 256 -16.58 12.89 11.28
N GLU A 257 -17.22 12.04 10.49
CA GLU A 257 -17.34 12.22 9.04
C GLU A 257 -17.87 13.61 8.70
N GLY A 258 -17.28 14.26 7.69
CA GLY A 258 -17.60 15.65 7.32
C GLY A 258 -17.01 16.74 8.22
N SER A 259 -16.15 16.38 9.19
CA SER A 259 -15.36 17.38 9.92
C SER A 259 -14.49 18.21 8.95
N PRO A 260 -14.19 19.48 9.26
CA PRO A 260 -13.29 20.26 8.42
C PRO A 260 -11.92 19.59 8.28
N MET A 261 -11.39 19.59 7.06
CA MET A 261 -9.99 19.22 6.81
C MET A 261 -9.06 20.14 7.60
N GLN A 262 -7.97 19.57 8.11
CA GLN A 262 -7.00 20.34 8.88
C GLN A 262 -5.91 20.85 7.94
N ASP A 263 -5.68 22.16 7.91
CA ASP A 263 -4.66 22.78 7.03
C ASP A 263 -3.24 22.25 7.28
N GLY A 264 -2.97 21.79 8.50
CA GLY A 264 -1.67 21.20 8.85
C GLY A 264 -1.48 19.76 8.35
N TYR A 265 -2.52 19.09 7.87
CA TYR A 265 -2.45 17.71 7.40
C TYR A 265 -2.12 17.66 5.90
N HIS A 266 -0.83 17.67 5.58
CA HIS A 266 -0.34 17.65 4.21
C HIS A 266 -0.14 16.21 3.72
N SER A 267 -1.21 15.61 3.23
CA SER A 267 -1.27 14.21 2.80
C SER A 267 -2.29 14.05 1.68
N VAL A 268 -2.10 13.08 0.79
CA VAL A 268 -3.12 12.70 -0.20
C VAL A 268 -4.45 12.30 0.48
N MET A 269 -4.41 11.87 1.75
CA MET A 269 -5.60 11.55 2.56
C MET A 269 -6.46 12.77 2.88
N ASN A 270 -5.89 13.99 2.83
CA ASN A 270 -6.63 15.23 2.99
C ASN A 270 -7.26 15.63 1.67
N TYR A 271 -8.59 15.80 1.62
CA TYR A 271 -9.29 16.17 0.38
C TYR A 271 -8.85 17.51 -0.24
N ASN A 272 -8.22 18.41 0.53
CA ASN A 272 -7.63 19.63 -0.03
C ASN A 272 -6.36 19.36 -0.87
N HIS A 273 -5.75 18.19 -0.68
CA HIS A 273 -4.47 17.79 -1.26
C HIS A 273 -4.55 16.56 -2.17
N GLN A 274 -5.65 15.80 -2.11
CA GLN A 274 -5.85 14.55 -2.86
C GLN A 274 -5.38 14.63 -4.32
N PHE A 275 -5.67 15.69 -5.07
CA PHE A 275 -5.31 15.77 -6.50
C PHE A 275 -4.09 16.63 -6.82
N ASN A 276 -3.44 17.25 -5.84
CA ASN A 276 -2.32 18.17 -6.07
C ASN A 276 -1.05 17.78 -5.29
N TYR A 277 -1.12 16.74 -4.46
CA TYR A 277 -0.01 16.22 -3.68
C TYR A 277 0.01 14.70 -3.77
N PHE A 278 1.15 14.15 -4.17
CA PHE A 278 1.37 12.71 -4.34
C PHE A 278 2.36 12.20 -3.29
N ASN A 279 1.90 12.14 -2.04
CA ASN A 279 2.60 11.51 -0.92
C ASN A 279 1.63 11.41 0.27
N TYR A 280 1.95 10.60 1.28
CA TYR A 280 1.37 10.71 2.60
C TYR A 280 2.05 11.81 3.42
N SER A 281 1.57 12.08 4.64
CA SER A 281 2.19 13.08 5.52
C SER A 281 3.54 12.60 6.01
N GLU A 282 4.58 13.38 5.72
CA GLU A 282 5.97 13.18 6.17
C GLU A 282 6.22 13.67 7.60
N GLN A 283 5.33 14.52 8.12
CA GLN A 283 5.55 15.22 9.37
C GLN A 283 4.31 15.13 10.25
N PRO A 284 4.48 15.13 11.58
CA PRO A 284 3.36 15.25 12.49
C PRO A 284 2.74 16.64 12.41
N TYR A 285 1.45 16.75 12.75
CA TYR A 285 0.75 18.02 12.81
C TYR A 285 -0.19 18.10 14.01
N PHE A 286 -0.54 19.31 14.42
CA PHE A 286 -1.54 19.51 15.47
C PHE A 286 -2.93 19.67 14.87
N ALA A 287 -3.84 18.76 15.21
CA ALA A 287 -5.23 18.81 14.81
C ALA A 287 -6.07 19.46 15.92
N ASN A 288 -7.08 20.24 15.53
CA ASN A 288 -8.07 20.77 16.48
C ASN A 288 -9.27 19.82 16.52
N THR A 289 -9.47 19.13 17.64
CA THR A 289 -10.61 18.25 17.89
C THR A 289 -11.60 18.92 18.84
N PRO A 290 -12.85 18.42 18.93
CA PRO A 290 -13.80 18.86 19.97
C PRO A 290 -13.25 18.72 21.41
N GLN A 291 -12.32 17.81 21.64
CA GLN A 291 -11.71 17.46 22.92
C GLN A 291 -10.44 18.26 23.20
N GLY A 292 -9.91 18.98 22.21
CA GLY A 292 -8.74 19.83 22.35
C GLY A 292 -7.78 19.71 21.17
N ARG A 293 -6.58 20.26 21.33
CA ARG A 293 -5.53 20.12 20.33
C ARG A 293 -4.76 18.82 20.56
N VAL A 294 -4.71 17.96 19.54
CA VAL A 294 -4.05 16.65 19.58
C VAL A 294 -2.90 16.66 18.58
N LEU A 295 -1.76 16.05 18.94
CA LEU A 295 -0.67 15.80 18.01
C LEU A 295 -0.98 14.52 17.23
N ILE A 296 -1.12 14.65 15.92
CA ILE A 296 -1.27 13.52 15.00
C ILE A 296 0.11 13.25 14.39
N PRO A 297 0.64 12.03 14.46
CA PRO A 297 1.93 11.69 13.86
C PRO A 297 1.92 11.80 12.33
N ALA A 298 3.11 11.69 11.73
CA ALA A 298 3.23 11.48 10.29
C ALA A 298 2.51 10.17 9.89
N ASP A 299 2.02 10.13 8.65
CA ASP A 299 1.29 8.97 8.14
C ASP A 299 2.25 7.79 7.94
N TRP A 300 3.43 8.02 7.37
CA TRP A 300 4.45 7.00 7.16
C TRP A 300 4.90 6.32 8.45
N ASP A 301 4.94 7.06 9.56
CA ASP A 301 5.26 6.51 10.90
C ASP A 301 4.10 5.72 11.54
N SER A 302 2.92 5.72 10.91
CA SER A 302 1.68 5.24 11.52
C SER A 302 0.90 4.23 10.67
N LEU A 303 1.47 3.77 9.55
CA LEU A 303 0.84 2.77 8.69
C LEU A 303 0.58 1.46 9.45
N GLU A 304 -0.59 0.88 9.21
CA GLU A 304 -0.99 -0.44 9.70
C GLU A 304 -0.89 -1.43 8.52
N MET A 305 0.31 -1.97 8.32
CA MET A 305 0.64 -2.87 7.20
C MET A 305 0.19 -4.31 7.46
N ALA A 306 0.22 -4.79 8.69
CA ALA A 306 -0.46 -6.03 9.04
C ALA A 306 -1.99 -5.86 9.01
N SER A 307 -2.71 -6.90 8.62
CA SER A 307 -4.17 -6.96 8.72
C SER A 307 -4.63 -8.32 9.25
N PRO A 308 -5.87 -8.44 9.76
CA PRO A 308 -6.39 -9.71 10.26
C PRO A 308 -6.53 -10.83 9.22
N ARG A 309 -6.17 -10.57 7.96
CA ARG A 309 -6.26 -11.51 6.84
C ARG A 309 -4.90 -11.90 6.27
N ILE A 310 -3.88 -11.07 6.41
CA ILE A 310 -2.54 -11.34 5.90
C ILE A 310 -1.80 -12.27 6.87
N GLY A 311 -1.08 -13.27 6.34
CA GLY A 311 -0.20 -14.12 7.15
C GLY A 311 -0.92 -15.01 8.18
N VAL A 312 -2.21 -15.30 8.01
CA VAL A 312 -3.07 -15.91 9.06
C VAL A 312 -3.00 -17.43 9.09
N TYR A 313 -2.91 -18.08 7.94
CA TYR A 313 -2.86 -19.54 7.86
C TYR A 313 -2.02 -20.03 6.68
N ALA A 314 -1.21 -21.05 6.93
CA ALA A 314 -0.53 -21.83 5.91
C ALA A 314 -0.85 -23.31 6.11
N GLU A 315 -1.00 -24.04 5.00
CA GLU A 315 -1.04 -25.50 5.03
C GLU A 315 0.35 -26.08 5.32
N SER A 316 1.38 -25.52 4.67
CA SER A 316 2.77 -25.85 4.95
C SER A 316 3.73 -24.73 4.54
N ILE A 317 4.98 -24.82 4.98
CA ILE A 317 6.06 -23.91 4.62
C ILE A 317 6.89 -24.56 3.51
N GLY A 318 7.37 -23.74 2.58
CA GLY A 318 8.17 -24.18 1.44
C GLY A 318 7.41 -24.02 0.13
N ALA A 319 7.76 -23.00 -0.63
CA ALA A 319 7.37 -22.80 -2.02
C ALA A 319 8.48 -22.03 -2.74
N ARG A 320 8.77 -22.43 -3.98
CA ARG A 320 9.74 -21.76 -4.85
C ARG A 320 9.16 -21.61 -6.23
N ALA A 321 9.50 -20.53 -6.91
CA ALA A 321 9.06 -20.30 -8.28
C ALA A 321 9.69 -21.38 -9.16
N ASP A 322 8.89 -21.97 -10.04
CA ASP A 322 9.38 -22.81 -11.12
C ASP A 322 10.08 -21.90 -12.14
N ILE A 323 11.32 -21.53 -11.84
CA ILE A 323 12.20 -20.89 -12.79
C ILE A 323 12.60 -22.00 -13.77
N ALA A 324 11.74 -22.25 -14.76
CA ALA A 324 12.01 -23.20 -15.84
C ALA A 324 13.46 -22.99 -16.29
N ASP A 325 14.27 -24.04 -16.09
CA ASP A 325 15.74 -24.03 -16.19
C ASP A 325 16.18 -22.91 -17.13
N VAL A 326 16.67 -21.81 -16.56
CA VAL A 326 17.54 -20.91 -17.33
C VAL A 326 18.62 -21.85 -17.80
N ALA A 327 18.56 -22.20 -19.09
CA ALA A 327 19.38 -23.23 -19.70
C ALA A 327 20.73 -23.20 -19.03
N GLU A 328 21.13 -24.35 -18.46
CA GLU A 328 22.47 -24.59 -17.95
C GLU A 328 23.39 -23.66 -18.71
N VAL A 329 23.94 -22.67 -18.00
CA VAL A 329 24.93 -21.78 -18.59
C VAL A 329 25.91 -22.73 -19.24
N GLU A 330 25.88 -22.83 -20.58
CA GLU A 330 26.84 -23.64 -21.31
C GLU A 330 28.16 -23.18 -20.73
N GLU A 331 28.86 -24.09 -20.05
CA GLU A 331 30.24 -23.88 -19.64
C GLU A 331 30.92 -23.37 -20.90
N VAL A 332 31.19 -22.07 -20.95
CA VAL A 332 32.02 -21.51 -21.99
C VAL A 332 33.38 -22.13 -21.75
N GLU A 333 33.66 -23.22 -22.46
CA GLU A 333 34.98 -23.84 -22.50
C GLU A 333 35.98 -22.74 -22.85
N GLN A 334 36.70 -22.28 -21.83
CA GLN A 334 37.83 -21.38 -22.04
C GLN A 334 38.88 -22.17 -22.83
N PRO A 335 39.39 -21.65 -23.95
CA PRO A 335 40.43 -22.36 -24.68
C PRO A 335 41.67 -22.47 -23.79
N GLU A 336 42.18 -23.71 -23.62
CA GLU A 336 43.41 -23.99 -22.89
C GLU A 336 44.59 -23.17 -23.45
N GLU A 337 45.05 -22.19 -22.68
CA GLU A 337 46.30 -21.48 -22.96
C GLU A 337 47.47 -22.37 -22.53
N ILE A 338 48.14 -22.97 -23.53
CA ILE A 338 49.37 -23.73 -23.34
C ILE A 338 50.49 -22.75 -22.96
N VAL A 339 50.78 -22.63 -21.66
CA VAL A 339 51.93 -21.89 -21.16
C VAL A 339 53.19 -22.75 -21.32
N GLU A 340 53.97 -22.49 -22.37
CA GLU A 340 55.29 -23.05 -22.57
C GLU A 340 56.28 -22.42 -21.58
N THR A 341 56.66 -23.17 -20.54
CA THR A 341 57.56 -22.72 -19.49
C THR A 341 59.01 -22.73 -20.00
N THR A 342 59.56 -21.55 -20.30
CA THR A 342 61.01 -21.38 -20.50
C THR A 342 61.68 -21.04 -19.16
N GLN A 343 62.62 -21.89 -18.75
CA GLN A 343 63.42 -21.68 -17.53
C GLN A 343 64.36 -20.46 -17.69
N PRO A 344 64.40 -19.51 -16.75
CA PRO A 344 65.40 -18.45 -16.77
C PRO A 344 66.75 -18.95 -16.22
N ALA A 345 67.82 -18.50 -16.88
CA ALA A 345 69.21 -18.74 -16.50
C ALA A 345 69.59 -17.99 -15.20
N PRO A 346 70.63 -18.45 -14.45
CA PRO A 346 70.93 -17.92 -13.13
C PRO A 346 71.63 -16.55 -13.21
N VAL A 347 71.16 -15.59 -12.41
CA VAL A 347 71.73 -14.25 -12.28
C VAL A 347 72.58 -14.17 -11.01
N GLU A 348 73.79 -13.64 -11.16
CA GLU A 348 74.80 -13.44 -10.11
C GLU A 348 74.44 -12.33 -9.10
N VAL A 349 75.00 -12.45 -7.89
CA VAL A 349 74.77 -11.61 -6.70
C VAL A 349 75.75 -10.44 -6.64
N ALA A 350 75.23 -9.22 -6.40
CA ALA A 350 75.90 -8.04 -5.81
C ALA A 350 74.81 -6.96 -5.61
N GLU A 351 74.76 -6.07 -4.63
CA GLU A 351 75.50 -5.73 -3.41
C GLU A 351 74.49 -4.94 -2.52
N GLU A 352 74.80 -4.88 -1.23
CA GLU A 352 74.06 -4.31 -0.09
C GLU A 352 73.83 -2.78 -0.17
N HIS A 353 72.69 -2.25 0.30
CA HIS A 353 72.56 -0.86 0.79
C HIS A 353 71.33 -0.63 1.72
N ASP A 354 71.48 0.38 2.58
CA ASP A 354 71.01 0.49 3.98
C ASP A 354 69.52 0.75 4.25
N MET A 355 69.10 0.32 5.46
CA MET A 355 67.79 0.56 6.08
C MET A 355 67.61 2.02 6.51
N VAL A 356 66.41 2.58 6.29
CA VAL A 356 65.98 3.87 6.86
C VAL A 356 64.80 3.66 7.81
N GLU A 357 64.92 4.28 8.98
CA GLU A 357 64.15 4.17 10.21
C GLU A 357 62.78 4.90 10.15
N LEU A 358 61.77 4.34 10.83
CA LEU A 358 60.42 4.89 10.98
C LEU A 358 60.34 5.88 12.16
N VAL A 359 59.65 7.01 11.99
CA VAL A 359 59.40 8.00 13.05
C VAL A 359 57.90 8.02 13.42
N PRO A 360 57.49 8.05 14.72
CA PRO A 360 56.09 7.91 15.14
C PRO A 360 55.35 9.25 15.40
N ALA A 361 54.02 9.14 15.54
CA ALA A 361 53.02 10.20 15.71
C ALA A 361 53.03 10.91 17.09
N GLU A 362 52.55 12.16 17.13
CA GLU A 362 52.29 12.96 18.34
C GLU A 362 50.77 13.23 18.54
N GLU A 363 50.31 13.01 19.78
CA GLU A 363 49.03 13.43 20.39
C GLU A 363 49.01 14.93 20.71
N ILE A 364 47.84 15.60 20.66
CA ILE A 364 47.50 16.67 21.62
C ILE A 364 45.99 16.67 21.91
N ASN A 365 45.63 16.65 23.20
CA ASN A 365 44.29 16.71 23.80
C ASN A 365 43.93 18.10 24.36
N ASP A 366 42.63 18.31 24.55
CA ASP A 366 41.91 19.16 25.54
C ASP A 366 41.60 20.66 25.29
N GLU A 367 40.29 20.95 25.40
CA GLU A 367 39.45 22.18 25.52
C GLU A 367 39.83 23.12 26.71
N PRO A 368 39.24 24.35 26.95
CA PRO A 368 37.81 24.73 26.80
C PRO A 368 37.45 26.22 26.46
N ALA A 369 36.14 26.50 26.51
CA ALA A 369 35.40 27.74 26.16
C ALA A 369 35.58 28.99 27.08
N ALA A 370 35.30 30.20 26.54
CA ALA A 370 34.62 31.33 27.23
C ALA A 370 34.33 32.58 26.33
N GLU A 371 33.06 33.02 26.39
CA GLU A 371 32.47 34.38 26.56
C GLU A 371 32.88 35.65 25.74
N ALA A 372 31.84 36.22 25.09
CA ALA A 372 31.28 37.59 25.11
C ALA A 372 32.12 38.89 24.93
N GLU A 373 31.57 39.78 24.07
CA GLU A 373 31.44 41.27 24.09
C GLU A 373 31.59 41.82 22.65
N SER A 374 31.00 42.89 22.12
CA SER A 374 29.94 43.87 22.43
C SER A 374 29.79 44.78 21.16
N GLN A 375 28.60 45.34 20.89
CA GLN A 375 28.27 46.31 19.81
C GLN A 375 28.87 47.74 20.13
N PRO A 376 28.72 48.88 19.36
CA PRO A 376 27.70 49.23 18.34
C PRO A 376 28.08 50.23 17.20
N GLY A 377 27.13 50.55 16.30
CA GLY A 377 27.20 51.69 15.38
C GLY A 377 25.90 51.98 14.61
N VAL A 378 25.27 53.12 14.92
CA VAL A 378 23.91 53.58 14.57
C VAL A 378 23.96 54.73 13.52
N VAL A 379 23.17 54.61 12.42
CA VAL A 379 22.16 55.55 11.81
C VAL A 379 22.62 57.03 11.55
N PRO A 380 22.27 57.75 10.43
CA PRO A 380 20.86 58.05 10.15
C PRO A 380 20.33 58.33 8.73
N ALA A 381 18.98 58.26 8.70
CA ALA A 381 18.03 58.54 7.63
C ALA A 381 17.71 60.04 7.42
N LYS A 382 17.09 60.36 6.26
CA LYS A 382 16.12 61.46 5.95
C LYS A 382 15.65 61.27 4.48
N SER A 383 14.38 60.97 4.15
CA SER A 383 13.10 61.71 4.16
C SER A 383 12.86 62.69 2.99
N ALA A 384 11.81 62.42 2.18
CA ALA A 384 10.84 63.34 1.50
C ALA A 384 10.29 62.62 0.23
N LYS A 385 9.02 62.23 0.08
CA LYS A 385 7.73 62.93 -0.11
C LYS A 385 7.54 63.72 -1.43
N ASP A 386 6.52 63.26 -2.17
CA ASP A 386 5.47 63.97 -2.93
C ASP A 386 5.56 64.22 -4.46
N GLU A 387 4.46 63.78 -5.13
CA GLU A 387 3.74 64.32 -6.32
C GLU A 387 4.36 64.18 -7.74
N ALA A 388 3.65 63.99 -8.87
CA ALA A 388 2.24 63.75 -9.22
C ALA A 388 2.12 63.39 -10.73
N LYS A 389 1.03 62.68 -11.10
CA LYS A 389 0.22 62.65 -12.36
C LYS A 389 0.82 62.97 -13.74
N ALA A 390 0.52 62.09 -14.71
CA ALA A 390 -0.16 62.46 -15.98
C ALA A 390 -0.76 61.23 -16.71
N GLN A 391 -2.06 61.29 -17.07
CA GLN A 391 -2.73 60.48 -18.10
C GLN A 391 -2.54 61.15 -19.48
N PRO A 392 -2.94 60.48 -20.59
CA PRO A 392 -4.15 60.98 -21.27
C PRO A 392 -5.13 59.91 -21.76
N GLN A 393 -6.33 60.40 -22.05
CA GLN A 393 -7.61 59.78 -22.46
C GLN A 393 -7.59 59.43 -23.97
N VAL A 394 -8.09 58.27 -24.40
CA VAL A 394 -9.46 57.93 -24.90
C VAL A 394 -9.94 58.76 -26.10
N GLU A 395 -10.18 58.09 -27.23
CA GLU A 395 -11.15 58.50 -28.25
C GLU A 395 -12.05 57.30 -28.59
N GLU A 396 -13.32 57.59 -28.79
CA GLU A 396 -14.48 56.70 -28.68
C GLU A 396 -15.05 56.38 -30.08
N VAL A 397 -15.25 55.10 -30.42
CA VAL A 397 -16.12 54.70 -31.54
C VAL A 397 -16.89 53.42 -31.17
N LYS A 398 -18.23 53.47 -31.25
CA LYS A 398 -19.17 52.33 -31.17
C LYS A 398 -20.01 52.29 -32.47
N PRO A 399 -20.74 51.20 -32.79
CA PRO A 399 -20.45 49.77 -32.59
C PRO A 399 -20.74 48.92 -33.86
N ALA A 400 -20.25 47.68 -33.91
CA ALA A 400 -20.86 46.63 -34.73
C ALA A 400 -20.86 45.29 -33.97
N LYS A 401 -22.02 44.63 -33.97
CA LYS A 401 -22.36 43.36 -33.29
C LYS A 401 -21.46 42.20 -33.70
N ALA A 402 -21.00 41.42 -32.72
CA ALA A 402 -20.88 39.96 -32.80
C ALA A 402 -20.87 39.38 -31.37
N GLU A 403 -21.67 38.34 -31.15
CA GLU A 403 -21.92 37.69 -29.86
C GLU A 403 -20.73 36.84 -29.41
N ALA A 404 -20.40 36.91 -28.11
CA ALA A 404 -19.39 36.07 -27.47
C ALA A 404 -20.07 34.88 -26.74
N PRO A 405 -19.51 33.65 -26.79
CA PRO A 405 -19.90 32.59 -25.88
C PRO A 405 -19.34 32.86 -24.48
N LYS A 406 -20.17 32.65 -23.46
CA LYS A 406 -19.86 32.85 -22.04
C LYS A 406 -18.83 31.84 -21.57
N GLN A 407 -17.73 32.33 -20.99
CA GLN A 407 -16.84 31.54 -20.13
C GLN A 407 -17.63 31.02 -18.91
N ALA A 408 -17.65 29.70 -18.74
CA ALA A 408 -18.15 29.06 -17.54
C ALA A 408 -17.05 29.10 -16.46
N ASN A 409 -17.43 29.63 -15.31
CA ASN A 409 -16.62 29.78 -14.12
C ASN A 409 -16.47 28.39 -13.45
N ASN A 410 -15.30 27.76 -13.51
CA ASN A 410 -15.02 26.50 -12.80
C ASN A 410 -14.71 26.80 -11.33
N GLN A 411 -15.76 27.03 -10.55
CA GLN A 411 -15.69 26.87 -9.09
C GLN A 411 -16.02 25.41 -8.77
N VAL A 412 -14.99 24.65 -8.40
CA VAL A 412 -15.14 23.29 -7.85
C VAL A 412 -15.87 23.42 -6.51
N ASN A 413 -17.08 22.87 -6.43
CA ASN A 413 -17.88 22.90 -5.22
C ASN A 413 -17.45 21.74 -4.30
N ILE A 414 -16.61 22.06 -3.31
CA ILE A 414 -16.05 21.11 -2.33
C ILE A 414 -17.16 20.35 -1.57
N ALA A 415 -18.37 20.90 -1.46
CA ALA A 415 -19.50 20.24 -0.79
C ALA A 415 -20.05 19.00 -1.53
N ALA A 416 -19.67 18.76 -2.79
CA ALA A 416 -20.10 17.59 -3.57
C ALA A 416 -19.15 16.38 -3.43
N ILE A 417 -18.06 16.52 -2.67
CA ILE A 417 -17.05 15.47 -2.41
C ILE A 417 -17.35 14.73 -1.10
N ILE A 418 -18.09 15.36 -0.18
CA ILE A 418 -18.38 14.84 1.16
C ILE A 418 -19.66 13.99 1.10
N GLY A 419 -19.51 12.70 0.84
CA GLY A 419 -20.61 11.81 0.48
C GLY A 419 -20.51 10.37 0.98
N GLY A 420 -20.18 10.18 2.27
CA GLY A 420 -20.85 9.21 3.15
C GLY A 420 -20.28 7.80 3.30
N VAL A 421 -20.09 7.39 4.56
CA VAL A 421 -20.33 6.04 5.09
C VAL A 421 -20.88 6.12 6.53
N ILE A 422 -21.89 5.29 6.81
CA ILE A 422 -22.49 5.08 8.14
C ILE A 422 -21.59 4.14 8.96
N ALA A 423 -21.34 4.50 10.22
CA ALA A 423 -20.55 3.75 11.18
C ALA A 423 -21.11 2.34 11.51
N ALA A 424 -20.23 1.34 11.61
CA ALA A 424 -19.98 0.58 12.86
C ALA A 424 -19.06 -0.65 12.65
N LEU A 425 -17.76 -0.51 12.95
CA LEU A 425 -16.90 -1.61 13.40
C LEU A 425 -16.29 -1.28 14.76
N ALA A 426 -17.16 -0.96 15.73
CA ALA A 426 -16.82 -0.91 17.16
C ALA A 426 -17.62 -1.94 17.99
N ALA A 427 -18.31 -2.89 17.35
CA ALA A 427 -19.23 -3.82 18.02
C ALA A 427 -18.95 -5.32 17.77
N LEU A 428 -17.75 -5.70 17.31
CA LEU A 428 -17.32 -7.10 17.22
C LEU A 428 -16.06 -7.44 18.05
N GLY A 429 -15.56 -6.50 18.86
CA GLY A 429 -14.45 -6.73 19.81
C GLY A 429 -14.85 -6.88 21.28
N ILE A 430 -16.12 -6.65 21.65
CA ILE A 430 -16.61 -6.77 23.04
C ILE A 430 -17.84 -7.68 23.06
N GLY A 431 -17.62 -8.96 22.78
CA GLY A 431 -18.68 -9.98 22.71
C GLY A 431 -18.30 -11.33 23.34
N ALA A 432 -17.22 -11.39 24.13
CA ALA A 432 -16.79 -12.63 24.78
C ALA A 432 -16.42 -12.48 26.28
N ALA A 433 -16.71 -11.33 26.91
CA ALA A 433 -16.31 -11.09 28.32
C ALA A 433 -17.45 -10.70 29.29
N PHE A 434 -18.74 -10.81 28.90
CA PHE A 434 -19.85 -10.39 29.78
C PHE A 434 -20.88 -11.47 30.14
N PHE A 435 -20.54 -12.75 30.04
CA PHE A 435 -21.33 -13.85 30.62
C PHE A 435 -20.50 -14.64 31.66
N ALA A 436 -20.06 -13.94 32.70
CA ALA A 436 -19.55 -14.55 33.92
C ALA A 436 -19.62 -13.55 35.09
N MET A 437 -20.82 -13.10 35.46
CA MET A 437 -21.12 -12.66 36.83
C MET A 437 -22.63 -12.49 37.04
N ARG A 438 -23.17 -13.44 37.83
CA ARG A 438 -24.53 -13.61 38.36
C ARG A 438 -25.56 -14.32 37.51
#